data_AF-A0A564XZG2-F1
#
_entry.id   AF-A0A564XZG2-F1
#
_cell.length_a   1.000
_cell.length_b   1.000
_cell.length_c   1.000
_cell.angle_alpha   90.00
_cell.angle_beta   90.00
_cell.angle_gamma   90.00
#
_symmetry.space_group_name_H-M   'P 1'
#
loop_
_entity.id
_entity.type
_entity.pdbx_description
1 polymer ?
#
loop_
_entity_poly.entity_id
_entity_poly.type
_entity_poly.pdbx_seq_one_letter_code
_entity_poly.pdbx_strand_id
1 'polypeptide(L)'
;MGKIRSLDELWCYLKAKGHDTKRIWEGIKAIAFKTIAAGTFKMASMAAQHVRRRESIHEIFGFDIILDSKLRPWLLEVNISP
;
A
#
# COMPACT_ATOMS: atom_id res chain seq x y z
N MET A 1 17.33 -4.36 -19.20
CA MET A 1 16.34 -3.27 -19.09
C MET A 1 15.09 -3.84 -18.41
N GLY A 2 14.66 -3.26 -17.29
CA GLY A 2 13.49 -3.75 -16.55
C GLY A 2 12.20 -3.52 -17.33
N LYS A 3 11.36 -4.54 -17.49
CA LYS A 3 10.05 -4.42 -18.13
C LYS A 3 9.02 -4.07 -17.05
N ILE A 4 8.36 -2.93 -17.21
CA ILE A 4 7.19 -2.57 -16.37
C ILE A 4 6.03 -3.46 -16.79
N ARG A 5 5.33 -4.01 -15.80
CA ARG A 5 4.13 -4.84 -15.97
C ARG A 5 3.04 -4.34 -15.04
N SER A 6 1.79 -4.54 -15.43
CA SER A 6 0.64 -4.20 -14.57
C SER A 6 0.52 -5.17 -13.39
N LEU A 7 -0.22 -4.76 -12.36
CA LEU A 7 -0.56 -5.66 -11.26
C LEU A 7 -1.39 -6.86 -11.74
N ASP A 8 -2.28 -6.66 -12.72
CA ASP A 8 -3.07 -7.77 -13.29
C ASP A 8 -2.17 -8.83 -13.95
N GLU A 9 -1.16 -8.41 -14.70
CA GLU A 9 -0.17 -9.32 -15.28
C GLU A 9 0.59 -10.10 -14.18
N LEU A 10 1.00 -9.42 -13.10
CA LEU A 10 1.66 -10.04 -11.97
C LEU A 10 0.75 -11.09 -11.30
N TRP A 11 -0.52 -10.77 -11.08
CA TRP A 11 -1.47 -11.70 -10.45
C TRP A 11 -1.77 -12.91 -11.31
N CYS A 12 -1.96 -12.72 -12.62
CA CYS A 12 -2.10 -13.82 -13.56
C CYS A 12 -0.87 -14.74 -13.54
N TYR A 13 0.33 -14.16 -13.54
CA TYR A 13 1.59 -14.90 -13.47
C TYR A 13 1.72 -15.72 -12.17
N LEU A 14 1.47 -15.11 -11.01
CA LEU A 14 1.59 -15.79 -9.72
C LEU A 14 0.53 -16.90 -9.54
N LYS A 15 -0.71 -16.66 -9.98
CA LYS A 15 -1.76 -17.70 -9.97
C LYS A 15 -1.39 -18.89 -10.85
N ALA A 16 -0.89 -18.65 -12.06
CA ALA A 16 -0.46 -19.71 -12.97
C ALA A 16 0.70 -20.55 -12.40
N LYS A 17 1.48 -19.99 -11.46
CA LYS A 17 2.54 -20.68 -10.71
C LYS A 17 2.05 -21.41 -9.45
N GLY A 18 0.74 -21.41 -9.18
CA GLY A 18 0.15 -22.09 -8.03
C GLY A 18 0.25 -21.32 -6.71
N HIS A 19 0.57 -20.03 -6.75
CA HIS A 19 0.65 -19.21 -5.53
C HIS A 19 -0.71 -18.66 -5.13
N ASP A 20 -0.93 -18.57 -3.81
CA ASP A 20 -2.12 -17.93 -3.25
C ASP A 20 -1.99 -16.40 -3.31
N THR A 21 -2.41 -15.82 -4.43
CA THR A 21 -2.39 -14.37 -4.62
C THR A 21 -3.34 -13.62 -3.68
N LYS A 22 -4.40 -14.27 -3.18
CA LYS A 22 -5.31 -13.63 -2.22
C LYS A 22 -4.56 -13.39 -0.91
N ARG A 23 -3.83 -14.39 -0.42
CA ARG A 23 -3.00 -14.26 0.79
C ARG A 23 -1.92 -13.18 0.66
N ILE A 24 -1.27 -13.09 -0.50
CA ILE A 24 -0.27 -12.03 -0.77
C ILE A 24 -0.94 -10.65 -0.72
N TRP A 25 -2.09 -10.49 -1.38
CA TRP A 25 -2.83 -9.24 -1.41
C TRP A 25 -3.36 -8.82 -0.03
N GLU A 26 -3.83 -9.76 0.78
CA GLU A 26 -4.20 -9.48 2.18
C GLU A 26 -3.00 -8.99 3.00
N GLY A 27 -1.82 -9.57 2.78
CA GLY A 27 -0.58 -9.10 3.42
C GLY A 27 -0.24 -7.66 3.03
N ILE A 28 -0.38 -7.32 1.75
CA ILE A 28 -0.17 -5.96 1.22
C ILE A 28 -1.17 -4.97 1.85
N LYS A 29 -2.46 -5.29 1.86
CA LYS A 29 -3.49 -4.45 2.49
C LYS A 29 -3.24 -4.27 3.98
N ALA A 30 -2.81 -5.31 4.69
CA ALA A 30 -2.49 -5.24 6.10
C ALA A 30 -1.30 -4.28 6.38
N ILE A 31 -0.29 -4.28 5.51
CA ILE A 31 0.82 -3.31 5.58
C ILE A 31 0.27 -1.89 5.39
N ALA A 32 -0.46 -1.64 4.31
CA ALA A 32 -1.00 -0.31 4.02
C ALA A 32 -1.87 0.23 5.17
N PHE A 33 -2.77 -0.61 5.70
CA PHE A 33 -3.62 -0.24 6.84
C PHE A 33 -2.80 0.11 8.09
N LYS A 34 -1.83 -0.74 8.47
CA LYS A 34 -1.00 -0.51 9.66
C LYS A 34 -0.15 0.75 9.53
N THR A 35 0.40 1.01 8.34
CA THR A 35 1.21 2.21 8.09
C THR A 35 0.37 3.48 8.18
N ILE A 36 -0.82 3.50 7.57
CA ILE A 36 -1.74 4.63 7.69
C ILE A 36 -2.17 4.82 9.14
N ALA A 37 -2.56 3.73 9.82
CA ALA A 37 -2.99 3.75 11.22
C ALA A 37 -1.92 4.32 12.16
N ALA A 38 -0.64 4.02 11.92
CA ALA A 38 0.48 4.57 12.68
C ALA A 38 0.58 6.11 12.55
N GLY A 39 0.19 6.68 11.41
CA GLY A 39 0.15 8.13 11.17
C GLY A 39 -1.17 8.81 11.56
N THR A 40 -2.27 8.05 11.69
CA THR A 40 -3.63 8.60 11.81
C THR A 40 -3.79 9.58 12.97
N PHE A 41 -3.22 9.31 14.14
CA PHE A 41 -3.37 10.22 15.28
C PHE A 41 -2.80 11.61 14.99
N LYS A 42 -1.59 11.68 14.45
CA LYS A 42 -0.94 12.95 14.10
C LYS A 42 -1.72 13.69 13.01
N MET A 43 -2.14 12.97 11.96
CA MET A 43 -2.94 13.55 10.88
C MET A 43 -4.28 14.10 11.39
N ALA A 44 -5.00 13.34 12.22
CA ALA A 44 -6.28 13.75 12.76
C ALA A 44 -6.17 14.97 13.69
N SER A 45 -5.09 15.06 14.48
CA SER A 45 -4.79 16.21 15.33
C SER A 45 -4.54 17.47 14.49
N MET A 46 -3.67 17.39 13.47
CA MET A 46 -3.43 18.52 12.58
C MET A 46 -4.67 18.93 11.80
N ALA A 47 -5.47 17.98 11.31
CA ALA A 47 -6.73 18.26 10.62
C ALA A 47 -7.71 19.03 11.51
N ALA A 48 -7.84 18.64 12.78
CA ALA A 48 -8.71 19.34 13.73
C ALA A 48 -8.23 20.77 14.04
N GLN A 49 -6.92 21.03 13.99
CA GLN A 49 -6.34 22.36 14.24
C GLN A 49 -6.46 23.30 13.04
N HIS A 50 -6.35 22.77 11.82
CA HIS A 50 -6.15 23.60 10.62
C HIS A 50 -7.34 23.59 9.66
N VAL A 51 -8.31 22.68 9.83
CA VAL A 51 -9.39 22.50 8.85
C VAL A 51 -10.75 22.44 9.54
N ARG A 52 -11.73 23.16 8.97
CA ARG A 52 -13.09 23.26 9.52
C ARG A 52 -13.91 21.97 9.35
N ARG A 53 -13.63 21.18 8.33
CA ARG A 53 -14.28 19.90 8.01
C ARG A 53 -13.23 18.88 7.60
N ARG A 54 -13.11 17.76 8.31
CA ARG A 54 -12.05 16.76 8.04
C ARG A 54 -12.19 16.13 6.65
N GLU A 55 -13.42 16.08 6.16
CA GLU A 55 -13.81 15.50 4.87
C GLU A 55 -13.28 16.32 3.68
N SER A 56 -12.72 17.52 3.90
CA SER A 56 -12.11 18.30 2.82
C SER A 56 -10.66 17.92 2.53
N ILE A 57 -10.09 16.93 3.24
CA ILE A 57 -8.71 16.48 3.06
C ILE A 57 -8.73 15.10 2.41
N HIS A 58 -8.08 14.98 1.25
CA HIS A 58 -7.87 13.72 0.55
C HIS A 58 -6.41 13.65 0.12
N GLU A 59 -5.78 12.49 0.31
CA GLU A 59 -4.39 12.26 -0.04
C GLU A 59 -4.27 10.91 -0.76
N ILE A 60 -3.47 10.87 -1.82
CA ILE A 60 -3.15 9.65 -2.54
C ILE A 60 -1.72 9.26 -2.18
N PHE A 61 -1.56 8.08 -1.59
CA PHE A 61 -0.26 7.55 -1.22
C PHE A 61 0.20 6.48 -2.21
N GLY A 62 1.44 6.60 -2.68
CA GLY A 62 2.15 5.53 -3.37
C GLY A 62 2.81 4.61 -2.36
N PHE A 63 2.49 3.31 -2.41
CA PHE A 63 3.12 2.31 -1.55
C PHE A 63 4.09 1.47 -2.36
N ASP A 64 5.37 1.59 -2.03
CA ASP A 64 6.41 0.78 -2.64
C ASP A 64 6.59 -0.48 -1.81
N ILE A 65 6.23 -1.61 -2.40
CA ILE A 65 6.20 -2.91 -1.73
C ILE A 65 7.04 -3.90 -2.51
N ILE A 66 7.90 -4.63 -1.81
CA ILE A 66 8.69 -5.72 -2.36
C ILE A 66 8.20 -7.07 -1.81
N LEU A 67 8.21 -8.10 -2.65
CA LEU A 67 7.97 -9.47 -2.25
C LEU A 67 9.31 -10.19 -2.08
N ASP A 68 9.49 -10.90 -0.97
CA ASP A 68 10.67 -11.74 -0.78
C ASP A 68 10.56 -13.10 -1.51
N SER A 69 11.57 -13.96 -1.36
CA SER A 69 11.61 -15.29 -1.97
C SER A 69 10.48 -16.24 -1.52
N LYS A 70 9.81 -15.93 -0.40
CA LYS A 70 8.63 -16.65 0.11
C LYS A 70 7.33 -15.92 -0.21
N LEU A 71 7.38 -14.92 -1.09
CA LEU A 71 6.27 -14.05 -1.47
C LEU A 71 5.63 -13.31 -0.28
N ARG A 72 6.40 -13.04 0.78
CA ARG A 72 5.95 -12.16 1.86
C ARG A 72 6.15 -10.71 1.45
N PRO A 73 5.14 -9.84 1.60
CA PRO A 73 5.27 -8.43 1.28
C PRO A 73 6.02 -7.68 2.38
N TRP A 74 6.84 -6.72 1.96
CA TRP A 74 7.61 -5.81 2.82
C TRP A 74 7.43 -4.38 2.32
N LEU A 75 7.17 -3.45 3.24
CA LEU A 75 7.14 -2.03 2.94
C LEU A 75 8.56 -1.50 2.70
N LEU A 76 8.76 -0.79 1.60
CA LEU A 76 9.99 -0.05 1.35
C LEU A 76 9.82 1.42 1.72
N GLU A 77 8.85 2.09 1.11
CA GLU A 77 8.55 3.49 1.37
C GLU A 77 7.07 3.81 1.11
N VAL A 78 6.66 4.98 1.60
CA VAL A 78 5.35 5.59 1.31
C VAL A 78 5.59 6.97 0.72
N ASN A 79 5.16 7.16 -0.51
CA ASN A 79 5.28 8.39 -1.26
C ASN A 79 3.97 9.19 -1.17
N ILE A 80 4.07 10.45 -0.77
CA ILE A 80 2.92 11.38 -0.66
C ILE A 80 2.61 12.09 -1.99
N SER A 81 3.45 11.89 -3.01
CA SER A 81 3.23 12.46 -4.34
C SER A 81 3.77 11.50 -5.39
N PRO A 82 3.09 10.35 -5.56
CA PRO A 82 3.48 9.33 -6.52
C PRO A 82 3.25 9.75 -7.98
#